data_AF-A0AAW3WES2-F1
#
_entry.id   AF-A0AAW3WES2-F1
#
_cell.length_a   1.000
_cell.length_b   1.000
_cell.length_c   1.000
_cell.angle_alpha   90.00
_cell.angle_beta   90.00
_cell.angle_gamma   90.00
#
_symmetry.space_group_name_H-M   'P 1'
#
loop_
_entity.id
_entity.type
_entity.pdbx_description
1 polymer ?
#
loop_
_entity_poly.entity_id
_entity_poly.type
_entity_poly.pdbx_seq_one_letter_code
_entity_poly.pdbx_strand_id
1 'polypeptide(L)'
;MKKQKRNSGVPRHKRLKRDSRLLTAKTWATEYNGRNLVNAYSKHFAVDKLCAVKELTLLGYRFDEEYVQQLKQSIEAKKKLIEKRKKLREEKLMTNIYDDYEYMFYDFENEAQGDAMGNKEVPF
;
A
#
# COMPACT_ATOMS: atom_id res chain seq x y z
N MET A 1 6.66 -18.48 34.40
CA MET A 1 7.20 -18.68 33.03
C MET A 1 7.46 -17.33 32.38
N LYS A 2 8.71 -17.03 31.98
CA LYS A 2 9.03 -15.77 31.26
C LYS A 2 8.53 -15.90 29.81
N LYS A 3 7.59 -15.06 29.37
CA LYS A 3 7.14 -15.01 27.97
C LYS A 3 8.35 -14.71 27.07
N GLN A 4 8.65 -15.59 26.13
CA GLN A 4 9.67 -15.33 25.12
C GLN A 4 9.24 -14.13 24.26
N LYS A 5 10.13 -13.13 24.14
CA LYS A 5 9.91 -11.99 23.26
C LYS A 5 10.01 -12.47 21.82
N ARG A 6 8.89 -12.40 21.10
CA ARG A 6 8.86 -12.58 19.66
C ARG A 6 9.68 -11.45 19.04
N ASN A 7 10.86 -11.76 18.51
CA ASN A 7 11.64 -10.80 17.75
C ASN A 7 10.92 -10.56 16.43
N SER A 8 10.13 -9.49 16.36
CA SER A 8 9.71 -8.93 15.09
C SER A 8 11.00 -8.55 14.35
N GLY A 9 11.34 -9.19 13.23
CA GLY A 9 12.57 -8.93 12.46
C GLY A 9 12.77 -7.48 12.01
N VAL A 10 11.82 -6.60 12.33
CA VAL A 10 11.94 -5.15 12.27
C VAL A 10 13.05 -4.67 13.24
N PRO A 11 13.88 -3.69 12.87
CA PRO A 11 14.80 -3.03 13.79
C PRO A 11 14.11 -2.25 14.92
N ARG A 12 14.72 -2.20 16.11
CA ARG A 12 14.12 -1.55 17.30
C ARG A 12 13.78 -0.07 17.08
N HIS A 13 14.67 0.68 16.42
CA HIS A 13 14.52 2.12 16.17
C HIS A 13 13.27 2.45 15.33
N LYS A 14 12.80 1.52 14.49
CA LYS A 14 11.55 1.66 13.70
C LYS A 14 10.26 1.42 14.49
N ARG A 15 10.35 0.91 15.72
CA ARG A 15 9.19 0.61 16.60
C ARG A 15 9.09 1.56 17.79
N LEU A 16 9.90 2.61 17.82
CA LEU A 16 9.93 3.55 18.92
C LEU A 16 8.65 4.41 18.92
N LYS A 17 8.12 4.63 20.13
CA LYS A 17 7.08 5.64 20.38
C LYS A 17 7.65 7.04 20.16
N ARG A 18 6.77 8.03 19.98
CA ARG A 18 7.14 9.41 19.65
C ARG A 18 8.18 10.02 20.60
N ASP A 19 7.96 9.91 21.90
CA ASP A 19 8.86 10.54 22.88
C ASP A 19 10.25 9.90 22.86
N SER A 20 10.29 8.57 22.77
CA SER A 20 11.56 7.84 22.63
C SER A 20 12.26 8.18 21.31
N ARG A 21 11.52 8.35 20.21
CA ARG A 21 12.09 8.81 18.95
C ARG A 21 12.72 10.18 19.10
N LEU A 22 12.00 11.17 19.63
CA LEU A 22 12.49 12.54 19.80
C LEU A 22 13.76 12.59 20.64
N LEU A 23 13.86 11.75 21.68
CA LEU A 23 15.07 11.61 22.48
C LEU A 23 16.24 11.06 21.65
N THR A 24 16.04 9.93 20.97
CA THR A 24 17.08 9.31 20.11
C THR A 24 17.40 10.14 18.86
N ALA A 25 16.45 10.94 18.40
CA ALA A 25 16.58 11.78 17.22
C ALA A 25 17.57 12.91 17.44
N LYS A 26 17.70 13.44 18.67
CA LYS A 26 18.69 14.46 19.01
C LYS A 26 20.10 13.98 18.71
N THR A 27 20.46 12.80 19.22
CA THR A 27 21.79 12.19 18.99
C THR A 27 21.95 11.71 17.55
N TRP A 28 20.91 11.11 16.97
CA TRP A 28 20.96 10.63 15.60
C TRP A 28 21.14 11.77 14.57
N ALA A 29 20.47 12.91 14.78
CA ALA A 29 20.52 14.03 13.86
C ALA A 29 21.88 14.76 13.92
N THR A 30 22.59 14.72 15.06
CA THR A 30 23.96 15.26 15.16
C THR A 30 24.99 14.38 14.45
N GLU A 31 24.78 13.06 14.42
CA GLU A 31 25.67 12.11 13.73
C GLU A 31 25.39 12.03 12.21
N TYR A 32 24.22 12.49 11.78
CA TYR A 32 23.79 12.37 10.39
C TYR A 32 24.45 13.42 9.48
N ASN A 33 25.38 12.97 8.63
CA ASN A 33 26.08 13.81 7.66
C ASN A 33 25.54 13.68 6.21
N GLY A 34 24.30 13.25 6.03
CA GLY A 34 23.72 13.04 4.70
C GLY A 34 22.98 14.26 4.15
N ARG A 35 22.76 14.27 2.82
CA ARG A 35 22.16 15.41 2.10
C ARG A 35 20.68 15.67 2.45
N ASN A 36 19.91 14.64 2.77
CA ASN A 36 18.46 14.78 2.95
C ASN A 36 18.01 14.24 4.32
N LEU A 37 18.03 15.13 5.30
CA LEU A 37 17.67 14.86 6.69
C LEU A 37 16.26 14.29 6.84
N VAL A 38 15.27 14.88 6.16
CA VAL A 38 13.86 14.45 6.23
C VAL A 38 13.69 13.02 5.72
N ASN A 39 14.31 12.71 4.57
CA ASN A 39 14.21 11.39 3.97
C ASN A 39 14.94 10.33 4.81
N ALA A 40 16.11 10.67 5.34
CA ALA A 40 16.86 9.77 6.22
C ALA A 40 16.13 9.52 7.53
N TYR A 41 15.56 10.57 8.14
CA TYR A 41 14.77 10.47 9.36
C TYR A 41 13.55 9.56 9.16
N SER A 42 12.80 9.80 8.08
CA SER A 42 11.66 8.98 7.68
C SER A 42 12.02 7.49 7.54
N LYS A 43 13.15 7.18 6.89
CA LYS A 43 13.63 5.80 6.71
C LYS A 43 14.14 5.18 8.01
N HIS A 44 14.88 5.95 8.81
CA HIS A 44 15.46 5.47 10.05
C HIS A 44 14.35 5.14 11.05
N PHE A 45 13.40 6.04 11.28
CA PHE A 45 12.35 5.85 12.28
C PHE A 45 11.05 5.24 11.74
N ALA A 46 10.99 4.93 10.45
CA ALA A 46 9.79 4.41 9.76
C ALA A 46 8.56 5.32 9.95
N VAL A 47 8.78 6.64 9.84
CA VAL A 47 7.70 7.65 9.93
C VAL A 47 7.45 8.29 8.56
N ASP A 48 6.27 8.87 8.38
CA ASP A 48 5.97 9.66 7.19
C ASP A 48 6.85 10.89 7.09
N LYS A 49 7.11 11.35 5.86
CA LYS A 49 7.94 12.53 5.62
C LYS A 49 7.38 13.80 6.27
N LEU A 50 6.04 13.98 6.31
CA LEU A 50 5.42 15.10 7.02
C LEU A 50 5.60 15.00 8.54
N CYS A 51 5.61 13.78 9.08
CA CYS A 51 5.89 13.55 10.50
C CYS A 51 7.36 13.85 10.80
N ALA A 52 8.28 13.42 9.92
CA ALA A 52 9.69 13.75 10.00
C ALA A 52 9.93 15.26 10.03
N VAL A 53 9.32 16.02 9.12
CA VAL A 53 9.40 17.49 9.11
C VAL A 53 8.95 18.05 10.46
N LYS A 54 7.75 17.69 10.94
CA LYS A 54 7.22 18.19 12.22
C LYS A 54 8.15 17.89 13.40
N GLU A 55 8.67 16.67 13.48
CA GLU A 55 9.57 16.26 14.57
C GLU A 55 10.93 16.95 14.48
N LEU A 56 11.48 17.09 13.29
CA LEU A 56 12.73 17.83 13.07
C LEU A 56 12.54 19.32 13.39
N THR A 57 11.37 19.92 13.09
CA THR A 57 11.07 21.29 13.49
C THR A 57 11.01 21.45 15.01
N LEU A 58 10.44 20.48 15.73
CA LEU A 58 10.47 20.46 17.20
C LEU A 58 11.89 20.32 17.76
N LEU A 59 12.81 19.71 17.01
CA LEU A 59 14.22 19.59 17.36
C LEU A 59 15.04 20.85 17.00
N GLY A 60 14.42 21.85 16.36
CA GLY A 60 15.05 23.13 16.01
C GLY A 60 15.43 23.29 14.53
N TYR A 61 15.16 22.30 13.68
CA TYR A 61 15.45 22.39 12.25
C TYR A 61 14.38 23.21 11.51
N ARG A 62 14.83 24.19 10.72
CA ARG A 62 13.94 25.01 9.88
C ARG A 62 13.79 24.36 8.51
N PHE A 63 12.55 24.29 8.03
CA PHE A 63 12.21 23.85 6.68
C PHE A 63 11.44 24.95 5.97
N ASP A 64 11.69 25.09 4.69
CA ASP A 64 10.96 26.01 3.83
C ASP A 64 9.50 25.57 3.68
N GLU A 65 8.58 26.53 3.69
CA GLU A 65 7.16 26.29 3.53
C GLU A 65 6.85 25.73 2.14
N GLU A 66 7.54 26.20 1.11
CA GLU A 66 7.39 25.69 -0.26
C GLU A 66 7.72 24.19 -0.33
N TYR A 67 8.82 23.79 0.31
CA TYR A 67 9.23 22.39 0.42
C TYR A 67 8.15 21.53 1.10
N VAL A 68 7.55 22.03 2.18
CA VAL A 68 6.48 21.32 2.90
C VAL A 68 5.21 21.21 2.05
N GLN A 69 4.87 22.24 1.29
CA GLN A 69 3.74 22.21 0.36
C GLN A 69 3.94 21.21 -0.77
N GLN A 70 5.11 21.20 -1.41
CA GLN A 70 5.48 20.21 -2.43
C GLN A 70 5.39 18.78 -1.86
N LEU A 71 5.81 18.58 -0.61
CA LEU A 71 5.69 17.31 0.09
C LEU A 71 4.24 16.86 0.23
N LYS A 72 3.33 17.77 0.65
CA LYS A 72 1.90 17.48 0.76
C LYS A 72 1.30 17.08 -0.59
N GLN A 73 1.57 17.87 -1.64
CA GLN A 73 1.11 17.59 -3.00
C GLN A 73 1.61 16.23 -3.49
N SER A 74 2.88 15.89 -3.23
CA SER A 74 3.45 14.59 -3.63
C SER A 74 2.77 13.40 -2.94
N ILE A 75 2.37 13.56 -1.67
CA ILE A 75 1.67 12.52 -0.90
C ILE A 75 0.24 12.35 -1.42
N GLU A 76 -0.44 13.46 -1.71
CA GLU A 76 -1.79 13.43 -2.26
C GLU A 76 -1.82 12.80 -3.66
N ALA A 77 -0.88 13.18 -4.54
CA ALA A 77 -0.73 12.58 -5.86
C ALA A 77 -0.49 11.07 -5.78
N LYS A 78 0.34 10.61 -4.83
CA LYS A 78 0.57 9.18 -4.58
C LYS A 78 -0.70 8.47 -4.09
N LYS A 79 -1.46 9.07 -3.18
CA LYS A 79 -2.75 8.53 -2.72
C LYS A 79 -3.71 8.33 -3.89
N LYS A 80 -3.91 9.36 -4.71
CA LYS A 80 -4.77 9.31 -5.90
C LYS A 80 -4.31 8.21 -6.88
N LEU A 81 -3.00 8.05 -7.08
CA LEU A 81 -2.46 7.00 -7.95
C LEU A 81 -2.71 5.59 -7.39
N ILE A 82 -2.54 5.38 -6.09
CA ILE A 82 -2.83 4.09 -5.44
C ILE A 82 -4.31 3.75 -5.56
N GLU A 83 -5.19 4.72 -5.33
CA GLU A 83 -6.64 4.57 -5.44
C GLU A 83 -7.07 4.23 -6.87
N LYS A 84 -6.55 4.95 -7.88
CA LYS A 84 -6.77 4.62 -9.29
C LYS A 84 -6.33 3.19 -9.63
N ARG A 85 -5.15 2.77 -9.14
CA ARG A 85 -4.64 1.41 -9.36
C ARG A 85 -5.50 0.34 -8.67
N LYS A 86 -6.04 0.65 -7.49
CA LYS A 86 -6.95 -0.24 -6.76
C LYS A 86 -8.26 -0.40 -7.54
N LYS A 87 -8.85 0.70 -7.98
CA LYS A 87 -10.08 0.69 -8.79
C LYS A 87 -9.90 -0.10 -10.09
N LEU A 88 -8.80 0.13 -10.82
CA LEU A 88 -8.50 -0.61 -12.04
C LEU A 88 -8.32 -2.12 -11.80
N ARG A 89 -7.76 -2.51 -10.64
CA ARG A 89 -7.62 -3.92 -10.26
C ARG A 89 -8.99 -4.55 -9.95
N GLU A 90 -9.86 -3.81 -9.28
CA GLU A 90 -11.23 -4.24 -8.97
C GLU A 90 -12.08 -4.36 -10.24
N GLU A 91 -12.01 -3.38 -11.15
CA GLU A 91 -12.69 -3.42 -12.46
C GLU A 91 -12.24 -4.64 -13.28
N LYS A 92 -10.93 -4.88 -13.40
CA LYS A 92 -10.41 -6.07 -14.09
C LYS A 92 -10.86 -7.38 -13.45
N LEU A 93 -10.88 -7.44 -12.12
CA LEU A 93 -11.35 -8.63 -11.40
C LEU A 93 -12.85 -8.86 -11.65
N MET A 94 -13.66 -7.80 -11.63
CA MET A 94 -15.09 -7.86 -11.93
C MET A 94 -15.36 -8.30 -13.37
N THR A 95 -14.63 -7.77 -14.35
CA THR A 95 -14.76 -8.19 -15.76
C THR A 95 -14.44 -9.66 -15.92
N ASN A 96 -13.31 -10.13 -15.38
CA ASN A 96 -12.96 -11.57 -15.44
C ASN A 96 -14.03 -12.46 -14.81
N ILE A 97 -14.59 -12.05 -13.66
CA ILE A 97 -15.67 -12.79 -13.00
C ILE A 97 -16.93 -12.82 -13.88
N TYR A 98 -17.27 -11.70 -14.54
CA TYR A 98 -18.43 -11.62 -15.42
C TYR A 98 -18.25 -12.48 -16.68
N ASP A 99 -17.06 -12.46 -17.29
CA ASP A 99 -16.71 -13.30 -18.44
C ASP A 99 -16.81 -14.80 -18.07
N ASP A 100 -16.35 -15.20 -16.88
CA ASP A 100 -16.50 -16.56 -16.38
C ASP A 100 -17.98 -16.96 -16.18
N TYR A 101 -18.82 -16.05 -15.65
CA TYR A 101 -20.26 -16.31 -15.49
C TYR A 101 -20.98 -16.39 -16.84
N GLU A 102 -20.61 -15.54 -17.79
CA GLU A 102 -21.18 -15.54 -19.13
C GLU A 102 -20.82 -16.84 -19.86
N TYR A 103 -19.56 -17.29 -19.76
CA TYR A 103 -19.13 -18.59 -20.29
C TYR A 103 -19.91 -19.77 -19.66
N MET A 104 -20.04 -19.78 -18.33
CA MET A 104 -20.81 -20.81 -17.59
C MET A 104 -22.32 -20.80 -17.93
N PHE A 105 -22.89 -19.64 -18.26
CA PHE A 105 -24.29 -19.49 -18.64
C PHE A 105 -24.55 -20.02 -20.07
N TYR A 106 -23.64 -19.72 -21.02
CA TYR A 106 -23.72 -20.26 -22.38
C TYR A 106 -23.57 -21.79 -22.43
N ASP A 107 -22.71 -22.38 -21.60
CA ASP A 107 -22.56 -23.83 -21.54
C ASP A 107 -23.83 -24.51 -20.99
N PHE A 108 -24.49 -23.90 -20.01
CA PHE A 108 -25.74 -24.41 -19.44
C PHE A 108 -26.94 -24.36 -20.41
N GLU A 109 -27.06 -23.28 -21.21
CA GLU A 109 -28.13 -23.17 -22.21
C GLU A 109 -27.95 -24.14 -23.39
N ASN A 110 -26.70 -24.41 -23.80
CA ASN A 110 -26.42 -25.38 -24.86
C ASN A 110 -26.71 -26.83 -24.43
N GLU A 111 -26.46 -27.18 -23.17
CA GLU A 111 -26.82 -28.49 -22.61
C GLU A 111 -28.35 -28.66 -22.52
N ALA A 112 -29.07 -27.61 -22.11
CA ALA A 112 -30.54 -27.60 -22.07
C ALA A 112 -31.21 -27.69 -23.46
N GLN A 113 -30.54 -27.22 -24.53
CA GLN A 113 -31.03 -27.32 -25.91
C GLN A 113 -30.59 -28.60 -26.63
N GLY A 114 -29.51 -29.26 -26.16
CA GLY A 114 -28.98 -30.50 -26.72
C GLY A 114 -29.89 -31.73 -26.55
N ASP A 115 -30.77 -31.72 -25.55
CA ASP A 115 -31.72 -32.83 -25.29
C ASP A 115 -32.98 -32.79 -26.18
N ALA A 116 -33.16 -31.77 -27.04
CA ALA A 116 -34.35 -31.62 -27.88
C ALA A 116 -34.22 -32.18 -29.32
N MET A 117 -33.03 -32.63 -29.76
CA MET A 117 -32.78 -32.99 -31.18
C MET A 117 -32.11 -34.36 -31.36
N GLY A 118 -32.54 -35.37 -30.60
CA GLY A 118 -31.98 -36.72 -30.64
C GLY A 118 -32.98 -37.84 -30.89
N ASN A 119 -33.89 -37.73 -31.88
CA ASN A 119 -34.63 -38.87 -32.43
C ASN A 119 -35.12 -38.53 -33.86
N LYS A 120 -34.25 -38.72 -34.86
CA LYS A 120 -34.68 -38.94 -36.24
C LYS A 120 -34.07 -40.25 -36.71
N GLU A 121 -34.94 -41.22 -36.87
CA GLU A 121 -34.67 -42.59 -37.29
C GLU A 121 -33.85 -42.60 -38.59
N VAL A 122 -32.79 -43.41 -38.58
CA VAL A 122 -31.97 -43.70 -39.75
C VAL A 122 -32.65 -44.85 -40.49
N PRO A 123 -33.11 -44.69 -41.74
CA PRO A 123 -33.72 -45.80 -42.47
C PRO A 123 -32.62 -46.75 -42.98
N PHE A 124 -32.95 -48.03 -42.94
CA PHE A 124 -32.13 -49.19 -43.26
C PHE A 124 -31.73 -49.27 -44.74
#